data_AF-A0A392NKL5-F1
#
_entry.id   AF-A0A392NKL5-F1
#
_cell.length_a   1.000
_cell.length_b   1.000
_cell.length_c   1.000
_cell.angle_alpha   90.00
_cell.angle_beta   90.00
_cell.angle_gamma   90.00
#
_symmetry.space_group_name_H-M   'P 1'
#
loop_
_entity.id
_entity.type
_entity.pdbx_description
1 polymer ?
#
loop_
_entity_poly.entity_id
_entity_poly.type
_entity_poly.pdbx_seq_one_letter_code
_entity_poly.pdbx_strand_id
1 'polypeptide(L)'
;MDDRSSQEESGSGMTLEQAVNALHNLQAKILHMEQERENRDAKSEDDTPETSQPLAQALWDTQVPPNFKMPHLPTFDGKTDPLEHIMAVGTQTAIICAEEHLKCKLLSGTFKDAALRWYMNLPRNS
;
A
#
# COMPACT_ATOMS: atom_id res chain seq x y z
N MET A 1 13.59 65.56 -22.48
CA MET A 1 14.74 64.65 -22.56
C MET A 1 15.48 64.76 -21.25
N ASP A 2 15.51 63.81 -20.33
CA ASP A 2 14.73 62.59 -20.11
C ASP A 2 14.75 62.35 -18.61
N ASP A 3 13.59 61.94 -18.10
CA ASP A 3 13.34 61.47 -16.75
C ASP A 3 13.90 60.04 -16.62
N ARG A 4 14.70 59.77 -15.59
CA ARG A 4 14.86 58.40 -15.11
C ARG A 4 15.16 58.35 -13.62
N SER A 5 14.09 58.52 -12.85
CA SER A 5 13.99 58.08 -11.46
C SER A 5 14.49 56.62 -11.33
N SER A 6 15.58 56.43 -10.59
CA SER A 6 16.09 55.10 -10.25
C SER A 6 15.33 54.61 -9.03
N GLN A 7 14.38 53.72 -9.29
CA GLN A 7 13.66 52.96 -8.29
C GLN A 7 14.63 51.93 -7.70
N GLU A 8 15.22 52.24 -6.54
CA GLU A 8 15.90 51.23 -5.74
C GLU A 8 14.86 50.29 -5.13
N GLU A 9 14.84 49.08 -5.68
CA GLU A 9 14.11 47.91 -5.21
C GLU A 9 14.60 47.54 -3.81
N SER A 10 14.01 48.16 -2.79
CA SER A 10 14.27 47.82 -1.39
C SER A 10 13.67 46.45 -1.10
N GLY A 11 14.54 45.44 -1.07
CA GLY A 11 14.23 44.07 -0.74
C GLY A 11 13.45 43.99 0.57
N SER A 12 12.20 43.57 0.47
CA SER A 12 11.31 43.31 1.60
C SER A 12 11.82 42.06 2.35
N GLY A 13 12.84 42.26 3.18
CA GLY A 13 13.25 41.28 4.18
C GLY A 13 12.14 41.17 5.22
N MET A 14 11.72 39.93 5.54
CA MET A 14 10.76 39.69 6.62
C MET A 14 11.24 40.39 7.89
N THR A 15 10.33 41.11 8.54
CA THR A 15 10.63 41.76 9.81
C THR A 15 10.86 40.70 10.89
N LEU A 16 11.65 41.03 11.91
CA LEU A 16 11.94 40.13 13.02
C LEU A 16 10.65 39.60 13.69
N GLU A 17 9.63 40.45 13.77
CA GLU A 17 8.32 40.11 14.32
C GLU A 17 7.57 39.09 13.46
N GLN A 18 7.65 39.22 12.12
CA GLN A 18 7.09 38.22 11.19
C GLN A 18 7.80 36.87 11.33
N ALA A 19 9.13 36.87 11.50
CA ALA A 19 9.90 35.65 11.69
C ALA A 19 9.55 34.94 13.01
N VAL A 20 9.39 35.68 14.11
CA VAL A 20 8.99 35.12 15.41
C VAL A 20 7.58 34.52 15.36
N ASN A 21 6.63 35.22 14.71
CA ASN A 21 5.26 34.71 14.55
C ASN A 21 5.21 33.45 13.67
N ALA A 22 6.04 33.37 12.62
CA ALA A 22 6.15 32.18 11.79
C ALA A 22 6.69 30.97 12.58
N LEU A 23 7.69 31.19 13.45
CA LEU A 23 8.23 30.13 14.31
C LEU A 23 7.19 29.61 15.31
N HIS A 24 6.41 30.49 15.94
CA HIS A 24 5.34 30.07 16.83
C HIS A 24 4.27 29.23 16.11
N ASN A 25 3.87 29.65 14.91
CA ASN A 25 2.91 28.90 14.11
C ASN A 25 3.44 27.52 13.68
N LEU A 26 4.73 27.43 13.35
CA LEU A 26 5.37 26.16 13.01
C LEU A 26 5.46 25.23 14.23
N GLN A 27 5.81 25.75 15.40
CA GLN A 27 5.82 24.97 16.65
C GLN A 27 4.43 24.43 16.99
N ALA A 28 3.38 25.24 16.86
CA ALA A 28 2.00 24.80 17.07
C ALA A 28 1.59 23.70 16.08
N LYS A 29 2.02 23.80 14.81
CA LYS A 29 1.74 22.80 13.79
C LYS A 29 2.48 21.49 14.04
N ILE A 30 3.73 21.53 14.52
CA ILE A 30 4.50 20.34 14.87
C ILE A 30 3.84 19.61 16.05
N LEU A 31 3.48 20.33 17.12
CA LEU A 31 2.78 19.76 18.28
C LEU A 31 1.45 19.10 17.87
N HIS A 32 0.67 19.75 17.01
CA HIS A 32 -0.57 19.19 16.49
C HIS A 32 -0.32 17.91 15.66
N MET A 33 0.73 17.89 14.82
CA MET A 33 1.06 16.70 14.03
C MET A 33 1.57 15.54 14.89
N GLU A 34 2.36 15.81 15.93
CA GLU A 34 2.82 14.79 16.89
C GLU A 34 1.65 14.22 17.70
N GLN A 35 0.74 15.06 18.19
CA GLN A 35 -0.47 14.62 18.90
C GLN A 35 -1.39 13.77 18.01
N GLU A 36 -1.58 14.14 16.74
CA GLU A 36 -2.36 13.37 15.76
C GLU A 36 -1.68 12.05 15.36
N ARG A 37 -0.36 11.96 15.48
CA ARG A 37 0.40 10.73 15.27
C ARG A 37 0.21 9.81 16.48
N GLU A 38 0.41 10.33 17.69
CA GLU A 38 0.23 9.57 18.92
C GLU A 38 -1.23 9.10 19.11
N ASN A 39 -2.21 9.92 18.74
CA ASN A 39 -3.62 9.52 18.77
C ASN A 39 -3.98 8.45 17.71
N ARG A 40 -3.25 8.39 16.58
CA ARG A 40 -3.38 7.30 15.60
C ARG A 40 -2.71 6.02 16.09
N ASP A 41 -1.54 6.15 16.68
CA ASP A 41 -0.77 5.02 17.23
C ASP A 41 -1.48 4.45 18.48
N ALA A 42 -2.20 5.27 19.25
CA ALA A 42 -3.03 4.84 20.39
C ALA A 42 -4.40 4.27 19.99
N LYS A 43 -4.91 4.59 18.79
CA LYS A 43 -6.20 4.10 18.27
C LYS A 43 -6.07 2.87 17.38
N SER A 44 -4.90 2.22 17.35
CA SER A 44 -4.70 0.95 16.66
C SER A 44 -5.13 -0.27 17.49
N GLU A 45 -5.94 -0.10 18.54
CA GLU A 45 -6.66 -1.20 19.21
C GLU A 45 -7.85 -1.67 18.36
N ASP A 46 -7.55 -2.27 17.21
CA ASP A 46 -8.39 -3.33 16.65
C ASP A 46 -7.52 -4.58 16.59
N ASP A 47 -7.40 -5.24 17.74
CA ASP A 47 -6.72 -6.51 17.96
C ASP A 47 -7.56 -7.68 17.40
N THR A 48 -8.02 -7.55 16.17
CA THR A 48 -8.19 -8.72 15.33
C THR A 48 -6.82 -8.99 14.71
N PRO A 49 -6.36 -10.25 14.59
CA PRO A 49 -5.25 -10.54 13.71
C PRO A 49 -5.72 -10.27 12.28
N GLU A 50 -5.77 -9.00 11.88
CA GLU A 50 -5.98 -8.57 10.52
C GLU A 50 -4.95 -9.33 9.70
N THR A 51 -5.44 -10.24 8.87
CA THR A 51 -4.58 -11.23 8.24
C THR A 51 -3.49 -10.48 7.48
N SER A 52 -2.23 -10.88 7.68
CA SER A 52 -1.06 -10.22 7.10
C SER A 52 -0.96 -10.42 5.58
N GLN A 53 -2.10 -10.60 4.90
CA GLN A 53 -2.22 -10.96 3.51
C GLN A 53 -3.05 -9.91 2.75
N PRO A 54 -2.64 -9.54 1.53
CA PRO A 54 -3.32 -8.50 0.75
C PRO A 54 -4.72 -8.88 0.24
N LEU A 55 -4.96 -10.16 -0.02
CA LEU A 55 -6.23 -10.64 -0.57
C LEU A 55 -7.38 -10.42 0.41
N ALA A 56 -8.55 -10.05 -0.12
CA ALA A 56 -9.72 -9.78 0.69
C ALA A 56 -10.08 -10.93 1.66
N GLN A 57 -10.37 -10.59 2.92
CA GLN A 57 -10.66 -11.57 3.97
C GLN A 57 -11.82 -12.51 3.60
N ALA A 58 -12.86 -11.97 2.97
CA ALA A 58 -14.00 -12.75 2.49
C ALA A 58 -13.58 -13.87 1.52
N LEU A 59 -12.53 -13.65 0.72
CA LEU A 59 -11.96 -14.70 -0.12
C LEU A 59 -11.27 -15.73 0.76
N TRP A 60 -10.41 -15.35 1.71
CA TRP A 60 -9.74 -16.28 2.63
C TRP A 60 -10.68 -17.13 3.49
N ASP A 61 -11.80 -16.58 3.93
CA ASP A 61 -12.78 -17.27 4.78
C ASP A 61 -13.66 -18.26 4.02
N THR A 62 -13.69 -18.19 2.68
CA THR A 62 -14.42 -19.18 1.88
C THR A 62 -13.93 -20.59 2.18
N GLN A 63 -14.84 -21.52 2.46
CA GLN A 63 -14.46 -22.90 2.73
C GLN A 63 -13.90 -23.55 1.47
N VAL A 64 -12.76 -24.22 1.63
CA VAL A 64 -12.25 -25.12 0.61
C VAL A 64 -13.16 -26.36 0.57
N PRO A 65 -13.57 -26.84 -0.61
CA PRO A 65 -14.43 -28.01 -0.71
C PRO A 65 -13.86 -29.23 0.04
N PRO A 66 -14.72 -30.05 0.67
CA PRO A 66 -14.26 -31.27 1.31
C PRO A 66 -13.60 -32.19 0.29
N ASN A 67 -12.52 -32.86 0.68
CA ASN A 67 -11.68 -33.71 -0.19
C ASN A 67 -10.95 -32.98 -1.34
N PHE A 68 -10.82 -31.65 -1.26
CA PHE A 68 -10.01 -30.90 -2.21
C PHE A 68 -8.56 -31.40 -2.21
N LYS A 69 -8.06 -31.76 -3.39
CA LYS A 69 -6.66 -32.10 -3.60
C LYS A 69 -5.95 -30.90 -4.19
N MET A 70 -4.91 -30.43 -3.50
CA MET A 70 -4.10 -29.32 -3.99
C MET A 70 -3.50 -29.68 -5.36
N PRO A 71 -3.76 -28.90 -6.42
CA PRO A 71 -3.12 -29.11 -7.71
C PRO A 71 -1.63 -28.79 -7.62
N HIS A 72 -0.84 -29.39 -8.51
CA HIS A 72 0.55 -28.97 -8.68
C HIS A 72 0.58 -27.68 -9.52
N LEU A 73 0.78 -26.55 -8.86
CA LEU A 73 0.85 -25.25 -9.51
C LEU A 73 2.31 -24.82 -9.73
N PRO A 74 2.62 -24.15 -10.84
CA PRO A 74 3.94 -23.54 -11.02
C PRO A 74 4.16 -22.44 -9.98
N THR A 75 5.41 -22.22 -9.59
CA THR A 75 5.78 -21.09 -8.72
C THR A 75 6.24 -19.89 -9.55
N PHE A 76 5.97 -18.69 -9.07
CA PHE A 76 6.38 -17.44 -9.72
C PHE A 76 7.30 -16.61 -8.82
N ASP A 77 8.55 -16.41 -9.22
CA ASP A 77 9.52 -15.55 -8.53
C ASP A 77 9.63 -14.14 -9.13
N GLY A 78 8.89 -13.84 -10.20
CA GLY A 78 8.95 -12.57 -10.92
C GLY A 78 9.91 -12.55 -12.12
N LYS A 79 10.52 -13.67 -12.50
CA LYS A 79 11.49 -13.72 -13.62
C LYS A 79 10.94 -14.28 -14.92
N THR A 80 9.86 -15.05 -14.87
CA THR A 80 9.17 -15.59 -16.06
C THR A 80 8.09 -14.61 -16.52
N ASP A 81 7.51 -14.84 -17.70
CA ASP A 81 6.39 -14.03 -18.19
C ASP A 81 5.19 -14.14 -17.21
N PRO A 82 4.70 -13.03 -16.62
CA PRO A 82 3.52 -13.04 -15.76
C PRO A 82 2.27 -13.58 -16.47
N LEU A 83 2.10 -13.33 -17.77
CA LEU A 83 0.94 -13.77 -18.52
C LEU A 83 0.96 -15.29 -18.70
N GLU A 84 2.11 -15.87 -19.05
CA GLU A 84 2.28 -17.32 -19.12
C GLU A 84 1.99 -18.00 -17.78
N HIS A 85 2.46 -17.41 -16.67
CA HIS A 85 2.17 -17.90 -15.33
C HIS A 85 0.67 -17.89 -15.01
N ILE A 86 -0.01 -16.77 -15.28
CA ILE A 86 -1.47 -16.64 -15.09
C ILE A 86 -2.22 -17.66 -15.94
N MET A 87 -1.84 -17.85 -17.20
CA MET A 87 -2.45 -18.86 -18.07
C MET A 87 -2.22 -20.29 -17.54
N ALA A 88 -1.03 -20.59 -17.04
CA ALA A 88 -0.72 -21.92 -16.50
C ALA A 88 -1.54 -22.22 -15.24
N VAL A 89 -1.60 -21.29 -14.29
CA VAL A 89 -2.44 -21.42 -13.08
C VAL A 89 -3.93 -21.47 -13.45
N GLY A 90 -4.38 -20.61 -14.36
CA GLY A 90 -5.76 -20.58 -14.85
C GLY A 90 -6.17 -21.91 -15.50
N THR A 91 -5.30 -22.50 -16.30
CA THR A 91 -5.54 -23.82 -16.90
C THR A 91 -5.67 -24.91 -15.84
N GLN A 92 -4.76 -24.96 -14.86
CA GLN A 92 -4.80 -25.96 -13.79
C GLN A 92 -6.06 -25.82 -12.91
N THR A 93 -6.43 -24.60 -12.57
CA THR A 93 -7.63 -24.32 -11.75
C THR A 93 -8.92 -24.61 -12.51
N ALA A 94 -8.96 -24.42 -13.83
CA ALA A 94 -10.08 -24.81 -14.67
C ALA A 94 -10.26 -26.33 -14.76
N ILE A 95 -9.17 -27.10 -14.86
CA ILE A 95 -9.21 -28.58 -14.92
C ILE A 95 -9.87 -29.18 -13.67
N ILE A 96 -9.63 -28.58 -12.51
CA ILE A 96 -10.23 -29.03 -11.24
C ILE A 96 -11.55 -28.33 -10.91
N CYS A 97 -12.11 -27.56 -11.86
CA CYS A 97 -13.35 -26.79 -11.68
C CYS A 97 -13.33 -25.91 -10.42
N ALA A 98 -12.19 -25.29 -10.09
CA ALA A 98 -12.08 -24.44 -8.92
C ALA A 98 -13.01 -23.23 -9.03
N GLU A 99 -13.74 -22.94 -7.95
CA GLU A 99 -14.54 -21.72 -7.84
C GLU A 99 -13.65 -20.48 -7.81
N GLU A 100 -14.19 -19.33 -8.22
CA GLU A 100 -13.42 -18.10 -8.41
C GLU A 100 -12.63 -17.69 -7.16
N HIS A 101 -13.25 -17.78 -5.99
CA HIS A 101 -12.60 -17.46 -4.73
C HIS A 101 -11.40 -18.38 -4.42
N LEU A 102 -11.48 -19.65 -4.85
CA LEU A 102 -10.42 -20.62 -4.68
C LEU A 102 -9.29 -20.37 -5.68
N LYS A 103 -9.59 -19.91 -6.90
CA LYS A 103 -8.57 -19.51 -7.87
C LYS A 103 -7.68 -18.40 -7.32
N CYS A 104 -8.24 -17.38 -6.67
CA CYS A 104 -7.47 -16.30 -6.07
C CYS A 104 -6.53 -16.78 -4.95
N LYS A 105 -7.00 -17.70 -4.08
CA LYS A 105 -6.13 -18.32 -3.06
C LYS A 105 -5.02 -19.16 -3.65
N LEU A 106 -5.35 -19.95 -4.67
CA LEU A 106 -4.39 -20.82 -5.34
C LEU A 106 -3.32 -19.99 -6.05
N LEU A 107 -3.71 -18.91 -6.73
CA LEU A 107 -2.80 -17.97 -7.38
C LEU A 107 -1.89 -17.29 -6.36
N SER A 108 -2.43 -16.76 -5.26
CA SER A 108 -1.61 -16.12 -4.22
C SER A 108 -0.58 -17.08 -3.61
N GLY A 109 -0.93 -18.36 -3.49
CA GLY A 109 -0.02 -19.44 -3.07
C GLY A 109 1.10 -19.77 -4.06
N THR A 110 1.08 -19.25 -5.29
CA THR A 110 2.14 -19.49 -6.28
C THR A 110 3.32 -18.51 -6.18
N PHE A 111 3.15 -17.39 -5.50
CA PHE A 111 4.18 -16.36 -5.41
C PHE A 111 5.32 -16.78 -4.47
N LYS A 112 6.57 -16.56 -4.91
CA LYS A 112 7.78 -16.77 -4.10
C LYS A 112 8.75 -15.60 -4.23
N ASP A 113 9.73 -15.54 -3.34
CA ASP A 113 10.87 -14.62 -3.39
C ASP A 113 10.48 -13.14 -3.62
N ALA A 114 10.90 -12.55 -4.75
CA ALA A 114 10.62 -11.16 -5.08
C ALA A 114 9.13 -10.92 -5.35
N ALA A 115 8.45 -11.86 -6.03
CA ALA A 115 7.02 -11.77 -6.28
C ALA A 115 6.20 -11.86 -4.99
N LEU A 116 6.56 -12.75 -4.07
CA LEU A 116 5.88 -12.84 -2.77
C LEU A 116 6.05 -11.56 -1.96
N ARG A 117 7.26 -10.99 -1.93
CA ARG A 117 7.52 -9.71 -1.26
C ARG A 117 6.73 -8.58 -1.88
N TRP A 118 6.65 -8.52 -3.21
CA TRP A 118 5.81 -7.53 -3.89
C TRP A 118 4.34 -7.72 -3.52
N TYR A 119 3.82 -8.95 -3.61
CA TYR A 119 2.44 -9.27 -3.29
C TYR A 119 2.09 -8.84 -1.87
N MET A 120 2.87 -9.23 -0.86
CA MET A 120 2.60 -8.89 0.54
C MET A 120 2.67 -7.39 0.87
N ASN A 121 3.21 -6.57 -0.04
CA ASN A 121 3.23 -5.10 0.09
C ASN A 121 2.08 -4.40 -0.67
N LEU A 122 1.16 -5.16 -1.29
CA LEU A 122 -0.03 -4.59 -1.91
C LEU A 122 -0.98 -4.02 -0.84
N PRO A 123 -1.79 -3.00 -1.19
CA PRO A 123 -2.88 -2.55 -0.32
C PRO A 123 -3.82 -3.69 0.04
N ARG A 124 -4.46 -3.59 1.20
CA ARG A 124 -5.46 -4.57 1.65
C ARG A 124 -6.67 -4.59 0.71
N ASN A 125 -7.22 -5.78 0.50
CA ASN A 125 -8.34 -6.05 -0.41
C ASN A 125 -8.02 -5.74 -1.89
N SER A 126 -6.77 -6.04 -2.30
CA SER A 126 -6.36 -6.03 -3.72
C SER A 126 -6.87 -7.24 -4.49
#